data_AF-A0AAD2FPN6-F1
#
_entry.id   AF-A0AAD2FPN6-F1
#
_cell.length_a   1.000
_cell.length_b   1.000
_cell.length_c   1.000
_cell.angle_alpha   90.00
_cell.angle_beta   90.00
_cell.angle_gamma   90.00
#
_symmetry.space_group_name_H-M   'P 1'
#
loop_
_entity.id
_entity.type
_entity.pdbx_description
1 polymer ?
#
loop_
_entity_poly.entity_id
_entity_poly.type
_entity_poly.pdbx_seq_one_letter_code
_entity_poly.pdbx_strand_id
1 'polypeptide(L)'
;MASHTVTIDGEASFADKKLQCQKAAEDLQIKYISIVGESFGNDDSGILKRILKLISMEGRKWNGIKLLNCTGDLGMVVDAVLKTKVRKLVIKDATSHVLSSLGKGLASNSSLLILELHDMTLNGSDIRSLFDSLSKSPIMELHLDNSTFVGDAHIAFGDGLRVAESMQSLSLKGCGLRDEQCEVINNSLVDHKSLLELNFEGNSCINEGMNALSRVMKTTNLLVLDMGAQQFSDSQTIQLKAFADALEVAPIRYVQLSDNRIDETNMSELFRGVGTTSSIEILNVSWCSVSTKSLGALANALGQTSSIRSVNLFGCGIDDNGVKQMAKSLHAWKIKKLDLGGRQSYTEEGISELMSQLQDNMYLEEILLNTTTCITNRFFLDVNRGGRKFVLYKDQAPVGLWPNLLHRAQKVPLPRTSDLWLSNLTAETEKKTTSKELESDESRRASVLFHLLRDGLIPSI
;
A
#
# COMPACT_ATOMS: atom_id res chain seq x y z
N MET A 1 14.97 20.64 -14.39
CA MET A 1 15.37 19.26 -14.08
C MET A 1 15.20 18.44 -15.35
N ALA A 2 16.27 17.88 -15.91
CA ALA A 2 16.14 17.05 -17.10
C ALA A 2 15.29 15.81 -16.78
N SER A 3 14.24 15.55 -17.57
CA SER A 3 13.43 14.35 -17.40
C SER A 3 14.31 13.13 -17.68
N HIS A 4 14.55 12.28 -16.68
CA HIS A 4 15.29 11.02 -16.83
C HIS A 4 14.47 9.93 -17.57
N THR A 5 13.38 10.36 -18.20
CA THR A 5 12.37 9.56 -18.87
C THR A 5 12.21 10.09 -20.29
N VAL A 6 12.17 9.18 -21.25
CA VAL A 6 11.73 9.47 -22.63
C VAL A 6 10.49 8.67 -22.93
N THR A 7 9.50 9.32 -23.52
CA THR A 7 8.31 8.69 -24.06
C THR A 7 8.40 8.68 -25.58
N ILE A 8 8.22 7.51 -26.17
CA ILE A 8 8.02 7.31 -27.61
C ILE A 8 6.52 7.08 -27.80
N ASP A 9 5.89 8.05 -28.44
CA ASP A 9 4.44 8.09 -28.61
C ASP A 9 4.05 7.66 -30.03
N GLY A 10 3.24 6.61 -30.11
CA GLY A 10 2.71 6.00 -31.32
C GLY A 10 1.95 6.96 -32.23
N GLU A 11 1.31 7.98 -31.68
CA GLU A 11 0.56 8.99 -32.45
C GLU A 11 1.46 10.10 -33.04
N ALA A 12 2.71 10.21 -32.56
CA ALA A 12 3.63 11.24 -33.02
C ALA A 12 4.12 10.99 -34.46
N SER A 13 4.58 12.06 -35.12
CA SER A 13 5.19 11.92 -36.44
C SER A 13 6.46 11.07 -36.37
N PHE A 14 6.80 10.39 -37.46
CA PHE A 14 8.04 9.60 -37.53
C PHE A 14 9.30 10.42 -37.22
N ALA A 15 9.33 11.71 -37.61
CA ALA A 15 10.44 12.61 -37.31
C ALA A 15 10.59 12.88 -35.81
N ASP A 16 9.46 13.06 -35.12
CA ASP A 16 9.44 13.28 -33.67
C ASP A 16 9.88 12.03 -32.91
N LYS A 17 9.37 10.86 -33.30
CA LYS A 17 9.78 9.56 -32.76
C LYS A 17 11.29 9.33 -32.93
N LYS A 18 11.83 9.69 -34.10
CA LYS A 18 13.27 9.62 -34.38
C LYS A 18 14.07 10.56 -33.46
N LEU A 19 13.61 11.80 -33.26
CA LEU A 19 14.25 12.77 -32.38
C LEU A 19 14.23 12.30 -30.91
N GLN A 20 13.11 11.75 -30.46
CA GLN A 20 12.97 11.16 -29.12
C GLN A 20 13.97 10.02 -28.90
N CYS A 21 14.09 9.09 -29.87
CA CYS A 21 15.07 8.01 -29.80
C CYS A 21 16.51 8.53 -29.81
N GLN A 22 16.82 9.54 -30.63
CA GLN A 22 18.16 10.11 -30.71
C GLN A 22 18.55 10.80 -29.40
N LYS A 23 17.66 11.63 -28.86
CA LYS A 23 17.85 12.26 -27.53
C LYS A 23 18.07 11.21 -26.45
N ALA A 24 17.28 10.12 -26.48
CA ALA A 24 17.45 9.01 -25.56
C ALA A 24 18.78 8.26 -25.72
N ALA A 25 19.35 8.23 -26.92
CA ALA A 25 20.63 7.56 -27.18
C ALA A 25 21.82 8.43 -26.76
N GLU A 26 21.74 9.75 -26.94
CA GLU A 26 22.81 10.69 -26.62
C GLU A 26 22.93 10.98 -25.12
N ASP A 27 21.81 10.97 -24.38
CA ASP A 27 21.79 11.23 -22.95
C ASP A 27 21.70 9.94 -22.11
N LEU A 28 22.86 9.51 -21.60
CA LEU A 28 23.00 8.33 -20.74
C LEU A 28 22.37 8.47 -19.34
N GLN A 29 21.94 9.68 -18.95
CA GLN A 29 21.16 9.91 -17.73
C GLN A 29 19.72 9.41 -17.86
N ILE A 30 19.23 9.17 -19.07
CA ILE A 30 17.90 8.61 -19.29
C ILE A 30 17.90 7.14 -18.89
N LYS A 31 17.23 6.87 -17.75
CA LYS A 31 17.08 5.53 -17.15
C LYS A 31 15.69 4.95 -17.32
N TYR A 32 14.74 5.73 -17.83
CA TYR A 32 13.37 5.30 -18.06
C TYR A 32 12.99 5.52 -19.52
N ILE A 33 12.30 4.54 -20.09
CA ILE A 33 11.70 4.66 -21.41
C ILE A 33 10.25 4.14 -21.35
N SER A 34 9.35 4.88 -21.98
CA SER A 34 7.95 4.49 -22.16
C SER A 34 7.64 4.46 -23.64
N ILE A 35 7.16 3.35 -24.15
CA ILE A 35 6.72 3.20 -25.53
C ILE A 35 5.21 3.00 -25.48
N VAL A 36 4.46 3.85 -26.16
CA VAL A 36 3.00 3.93 -26.03
C VAL A 36 2.36 3.85 -27.41
N GLY A 37 1.40 2.94 -27.61
CA GLY A 37 0.58 2.88 -28.82
C GLY A 37 1.35 2.52 -30.10
N GLU A 38 2.57 2.02 -29.99
CA GLU A 38 3.38 1.64 -31.16
C GLU A 38 2.95 0.29 -31.73
N SER A 39 2.91 0.19 -33.05
CA SER A 39 2.68 -1.06 -33.76
C SER A 39 3.99 -1.56 -34.39
N PHE A 40 4.49 -2.68 -33.88
CA PHE A 40 5.70 -3.33 -34.37
C PHE A 40 5.37 -4.28 -35.52
N GLY A 41 5.00 -3.74 -36.68
CA GLY A 41 4.74 -4.53 -37.89
C GLY A 41 6.00 -5.15 -38.53
N ASN A 42 5.79 -6.13 -39.42
CA ASN A 42 6.85 -6.78 -40.22
C ASN A 42 7.50 -5.85 -41.26
N ASP A 43 6.87 -4.72 -41.57
CA ASP A 43 7.38 -3.78 -42.56
C ASP A 43 8.45 -2.87 -41.97
N ASP A 44 9.41 -2.50 -42.81
CA ASP A 44 10.62 -1.68 -42.60
C ASP A 44 10.37 -0.26 -42.05
N SER A 45 9.51 -0.08 -41.05
CA SER A 45 9.17 1.19 -40.42
C SER A 45 10.39 1.92 -39.84
N GLY A 46 11.56 1.27 -39.74
CA GLY A 46 12.81 1.83 -39.22
C GLY A 46 12.75 2.16 -37.73
N ILE A 47 11.55 2.36 -37.15
CA ILE A 47 11.33 2.72 -35.76
C ILE A 47 11.57 1.52 -34.85
N LEU A 48 11.11 0.31 -35.20
CA LEU A 48 11.42 -0.91 -34.46
C LEU A 48 12.94 -1.12 -34.38
N LYS A 49 13.65 -1.03 -35.53
CA LYS A 49 15.12 -1.14 -35.57
C LYS A 49 15.80 -0.09 -34.68
N ARG A 50 15.27 1.14 -34.63
CA ARG A 50 15.79 2.22 -33.76
C ARG A 50 15.53 1.94 -32.28
N ILE A 51 14.33 1.50 -31.93
CA ILE A 51 13.94 1.13 -30.56
C ILE A 51 14.81 -0.03 -30.08
N LEU A 52 14.97 -1.08 -30.88
CA LEU A 52 15.84 -2.20 -30.56
C LEU A 52 17.30 -1.75 -30.38
N LYS A 53 17.82 -0.92 -31.30
CA LYS A 53 19.16 -0.35 -31.16
C LYS A 53 19.32 0.47 -29.88
N LEU A 54 18.30 1.26 -29.52
CA LEU A 54 18.28 2.11 -28.33
C LEU A 54 18.25 1.31 -27.03
N ILE A 55 17.42 0.26 -26.98
CA ILE A 55 17.27 -0.62 -25.82
C ILE A 55 18.55 -1.42 -25.63
N SER A 56 19.07 -2.04 -26.70
CA SER A 56 20.24 -2.92 -26.70
C SER A 56 21.58 -2.18 -26.82
N MET A 57 21.64 -0.87 -26.55
CA MET A 57 22.91 -0.14 -26.53
C MET A 57 23.85 -0.73 -25.47
N GLU A 58 25.08 -1.03 -25.87
CA GLU A 58 26.08 -1.61 -24.99
C GLU A 58 26.34 -0.70 -23.76
N GLY A 59 26.47 -1.32 -22.58
CA GLY A 59 26.68 -0.61 -21.33
C GLY A 59 25.44 0.09 -20.76
N ARG A 60 24.31 0.09 -21.47
CA ARG A 60 23.09 0.73 -20.99
C ARG A 60 22.44 -0.04 -19.84
N LYS A 61 22.00 0.72 -18.85
CA LYS A 61 21.25 0.22 -17.67
C LYS A 61 19.95 0.99 -17.58
N TRP A 62 18.85 0.26 -17.48
CA TRP A 62 17.51 0.80 -17.40
C TRP A 62 16.95 0.61 -15.98
N ASN A 63 16.46 1.70 -15.40
CA ASN A 63 15.68 1.61 -14.17
C ASN A 63 14.26 1.14 -14.45
N GLY A 64 13.69 1.49 -15.61
CA GLY A 64 12.37 1.02 -16.02
C GLY A 64 12.11 1.13 -17.51
N ILE A 65 11.47 0.11 -18.08
CA ILE A 65 10.97 0.10 -19.45
C ILE A 65 9.46 -0.15 -19.39
N LYS A 66 8.67 0.69 -20.06
CA LYS A 66 7.22 0.51 -20.18
C LYS A 66 6.83 0.31 -21.65
N LEU A 67 6.02 -0.70 -21.90
CA LEU A 67 5.42 -1.03 -23.19
C LEU A 67 3.90 -0.97 -23.00
N LEU A 68 3.26 0.08 -23.48
CA LEU A 68 1.85 0.37 -23.20
C LEU A 68 1.03 0.34 -24.49
N ASN A 69 0.05 -0.54 -24.57
CA ASN A 69 -0.85 -0.68 -25.73
C ASN A 69 -0.05 -0.90 -27.04
N CYS A 70 1.05 -1.65 -26.95
CA CYS A 70 1.90 -1.94 -28.10
C CYS A 70 1.39 -3.18 -28.83
N THR A 71 1.35 -3.12 -30.17
CA THR A 71 0.86 -4.22 -31.01
C THR A 71 1.96 -4.74 -31.95
N GLY A 72 1.69 -5.81 -32.71
CA GLY A 72 2.65 -6.41 -33.64
C GLY A 72 3.62 -7.40 -32.96
N ASP A 73 4.87 -7.47 -33.44
CA ASP A 73 5.92 -8.35 -32.92
C ASP A 73 6.56 -7.81 -31.63
N LEU A 74 5.72 -7.67 -30.60
CA LEU A 74 6.13 -7.24 -29.27
C LEU A 74 7.06 -8.27 -28.60
N GLY A 75 6.97 -9.54 -29.00
CA GLY A 75 7.86 -10.62 -28.52
C GLY A 75 9.33 -10.32 -28.78
N MET A 76 9.68 -9.87 -29.99
CA MET A 76 11.05 -9.45 -30.31
C MET A 76 11.56 -8.30 -29.43
N VAL A 77 10.70 -7.32 -29.12
CA VAL A 77 11.07 -6.19 -28.26
C VAL A 77 11.30 -6.66 -26.83
N VAL A 78 10.43 -7.52 -26.32
CA VAL A 78 10.57 -8.11 -24.98
C VAL A 78 11.85 -8.96 -24.89
N ASP A 79 12.14 -9.80 -25.88
CA ASP A 79 13.39 -10.56 -25.94
C ASP A 79 14.64 -9.66 -25.93
N ALA A 80 14.59 -8.53 -26.64
CA ALA A 80 15.67 -7.55 -26.63
C ALA A 80 15.80 -6.89 -25.26
N VAL A 81 14.68 -6.51 -24.62
CA VAL A 81 14.66 -5.94 -23.26
C VAL A 81 15.27 -6.90 -22.24
N LEU A 82 14.90 -8.19 -22.30
CA LEU A 82 15.37 -9.22 -21.36
C LEU A 82 16.86 -9.55 -21.54
N LYS A 83 17.49 -9.16 -22.65
CA LYS A 83 18.96 -9.23 -22.82
C LYS A 83 19.70 -8.03 -22.21
N THR A 84 18.99 -7.00 -21.75
CA THR A 84 19.59 -5.81 -21.15
C THR A 84 19.59 -5.84 -19.62
N LYS A 85 20.34 -4.91 -19.02
CA LYS A 85 20.29 -4.67 -17.57
C LYS A 85 19.11 -3.73 -17.25
N VAL A 86 17.93 -4.31 -17.03
CA VAL A 86 16.69 -3.60 -16.70
C VAL A 86 16.20 -4.00 -15.31
N ARG A 87 15.80 -3.03 -14.47
CA ARG A 87 15.27 -3.31 -13.12
C ARG A 87 13.76 -3.51 -13.06
N LYS A 88 13.01 -2.78 -13.89
CA LYS A 88 11.53 -2.82 -13.94
C LYS A 88 11.04 -2.93 -15.39
N LEU A 89 10.14 -3.84 -15.65
CA LEU A 89 9.46 -3.99 -16.94
C LEU A 89 7.95 -3.91 -16.71
N VAL A 90 7.29 -2.99 -17.42
CA VAL A 90 5.84 -2.85 -17.42
C VAL A 90 5.32 -3.14 -18.82
N ILE A 91 4.36 -4.04 -18.93
CA ILE A 91 3.67 -4.36 -20.17
C ILE A 91 2.18 -4.21 -19.91
N LYS A 92 1.49 -3.41 -20.73
CA LYS A 92 0.05 -3.20 -20.64
C LYS A 92 -0.61 -3.49 -21.97
N ASP A 93 -1.73 -4.21 -21.95
CA ASP A 93 -2.57 -4.51 -23.11
C ASP A 93 -1.76 -5.13 -24.26
N ALA A 94 -1.30 -6.36 -24.04
CA ALA A 94 -0.41 -7.10 -24.91
C ALA A 94 -0.98 -8.47 -25.28
N THR A 95 -0.56 -8.98 -26.44
CA THR A 95 -1.02 -10.27 -26.96
C THR A 95 -0.39 -11.46 -26.23
N SER A 96 -1.05 -12.62 -26.26
CA SER A 96 -0.60 -13.86 -25.61
C SER A 96 0.83 -14.29 -25.99
N HIS A 97 1.29 -13.95 -27.20
CA HIS A 97 2.65 -14.25 -27.67
C HIS A 97 3.75 -13.63 -26.80
N VAL A 98 3.46 -12.55 -26.08
CA VAL A 98 4.42 -11.90 -25.16
C VAL A 98 4.78 -12.78 -23.97
N LEU A 99 3.82 -13.52 -23.41
CA LEU A 99 4.04 -14.39 -22.25
C LEU A 99 5.01 -15.53 -22.60
N SER A 100 4.92 -16.07 -23.81
CA SER A 100 5.88 -17.08 -24.30
C SER A 100 7.31 -16.53 -24.44
N SER A 101 7.45 -15.24 -24.78
CA SER A 101 8.75 -14.57 -24.90
C SER A 101 9.34 -14.28 -23.51
N LEU A 102 8.50 -13.79 -22.58
CA LEU A 102 8.85 -13.65 -21.17
C LEU A 102 9.31 -14.99 -20.57
N GLY A 103 8.54 -16.06 -20.80
CA GLY A 103 8.85 -17.41 -20.33
C GLY A 103 10.19 -17.95 -20.85
N LYS A 104 10.70 -17.49 -22.00
CA LYS A 104 12.03 -17.88 -22.51
C LYS A 104 13.15 -16.98 -21.98
N GLY A 105 12.91 -15.67 -21.93
CA GLY A 105 13.97 -14.70 -21.66
C GLY A 105 14.21 -14.43 -20.17
N LEU A 106 13.19 -14.58 -19.30
CA LEU A 106 13.28 -14.22 -17.89
C LEU A 106 14.37 -15.00 -17.14
N ALA A 107 14.51 -16.30 -17.41
CA ALA A 107 15.53 -17.13 -16.77
C ALA A 107 16.97 -16.68 -17.06
N SER A 108 17.20 -15.92 -18.14
CA SER A 108 18.51 -15.38 -18.50
C SER A 108 18.76 -13.97 -17.96
N ASN A 109 17.71 -13.28 -17.47
CA ASN A 109 17.84 -11.92 -16.96
C ASN A 109 18.10 -11.91 -15.46
N SER A 110 19.29 -11.47 -15.05
CA SER A 110 19.68 -11.41 -13.63
C SER A 110 19.47 -10.03 -12.99
N SER A 111 18.81 -9.10 -13.67
CA SER A 111 18.69 -7.69 -13.22
C SER A 111 17.26 -7.23 -12.96
N LEU A 112 16.28 -7.91 -13.55
CA LEU A 112 14.86 -7.58 -13.46
C LEU A 112 14.33 -8.01 -12.10
N LEU A 113 13.84 -7.04 -11.33
CA LEU A 113 13.30 -7.26 -9.99
C LEU A 113 11.77 -7.07 -9.95
N ILE A 114 11.24 -6.22 -10.84
CA ILE A 114 9.84 -5.82 -10.86
C ILE A 114 9.27 -6.12 -12.25
N LEU A 115 8.25 -6.98 -12.29
CA LEU A 115 7.51 -7.32 -13.51
C LEU A 115 6.04 -6.95 -13.33
N GLU A 116 5.54 -6.05 -14.16
CA GLU A 116 4.14 -5.67 -14.18
C GLU A 116 3.52 -6.01 -15.53
N LEU A 117 2.47 -6.83 -15.53
CA LEU A 117 1.73 -7.25 -16.70
C LEU A 117 0.26 -6.90 -16.50
N HIS A 118 -0.15 -5.75 -17.01
CA HIS A 118 -1.48 -5.19 -16.79
C HIS A 118 -2.41 -5.48 -17.95
N ASP A 119 -3.69 -5.75 -17.69
CA ASP A 119 -4.71 -5.98 -18.72
C ASP A 119 -4.35 -7.16 -19.67
N MET A 120 -3.80 -8.25 -19.12
CA MET A 120 -3.49 -9.46 -19.88
C MET A 120 -4.64 -10.47 -19.87
N THR A 121 -4.72 -11.30 -20.91
CA THR A 121 -5.50 -12.55 -20.85
C THR A 121 -4.56 -13.72 -20.60
N LEU A 122 -4.70 -14.36 -19.44
CA LEU A 122 -3.81 -15.41 -18.94
C LEU A 122 -4.51 -16.77 -18.99
N ASN A 123 -3.93 -17.72 -19.72
CA ASN A 123 -4.35 -19.12 -19.69
C ASN A 123 -3.35 -19.98 -18.89
N GLY A 124 -3.73 -21.23 -18.58
CA GLY A 124 -2.88 -22.14 -17.81
C GLY A 124 -1.52 -22.43 -18.43
N SER A 125 -1.42 -22.56 -19.76
CA SER A 125 -0.13 -22.80 -20.43
C SER A 125 0.82 -21.60 -20.33
N ASP A 126 0.30 -20.39 -20.48
CA ASP A 126 1.08 -19.17 -20.41
C ASP A 126 1.64 -18.96 -19.00
N ILE A 127 0.81 -19.18 -17.99
CA ILE A 127 1.21 -19.07 -16.58
C ILE A 127 2.28 -20.10 -16.23
N ARG A 128 2.12 -21.37 -16.64
CA ARG A 128 3.15 -22.41 -16.40
C ARG A 128 4.49 -21.99 -17.01
N SER A 129 4.47 -21.54 -18.27
CA SER A 129 5.69 -21.07 -18.93
C SER A 129 6.32 -19.86 -18.24
N LEU A 130 5.52 -18.96 -17.68
CA LEU A 130 5.99 -17.80 -16.93
C LEU A 130 6.67 -18.26 -15.62
N PHE A 131 6.02 -19.11 -14.83
CA PHE A 131 6.54 -19.56 -13.53
C PHE A 131 7.74 -20.51 -13.62
N ASP A 132 7.84 -21.30 -14.69
CA ASP A 132 9.04 -22.10 -15.00
C ASP A 132 10.32 -21.25 -15.11
N SER A 133 10.15 -19.97 -15.47
CA SER A 133 11.23 -18.99 -15.55
C SER A 133 11.30 -18.03 -14.37
N LEU A 134 10.16 -17.65 -13.76
CA LEU A 134 10.16 -16.84 -12.54
C LEU A 134 10.89 -17.53 -11.39
N SER A 135 10.73 -18.85 -11.24
CA SER A 135 11.44 -19.66 -10.22
C SER A 135 12.97 -19.60 -10.33
N LYS A 136 13.51 -19.16 -11.46
CA LYS A 136 14.96 -19.01 -11.73
C LYS A 136 15.40 -17.55 -11.80
N SER A 137 14.46 -16.62 -11.63
CA SER A 137 14.65 -15.19 -11.80
C SER A 137 14.78 -14.48 -10.45
N PRO A 138 15.50 -13.35 -10.35
CA PRO A 138 15.55 -12.56 -9.12
C PRO A 138 14.32 -11.67 -8.91
N ILE A 139 13.22 -11.90 -9.64
CA ILE A 139 11.99 -11.11 -9.51
C ILE A 139 11.44 -11.22 -8.08
N MET A 140 11.15 -10.05 -7.51
CA MET A 140 10.61 -9.88 -6.16
C MET A 140 9.20 -9.28 -6.20
N GLU A 141 8.84 -8.55 -7.25
CA GLU A 141 7.52 -7.92 -7.38
C GLU A 141 6.86 -8.37 -8.69
N LEU A 142 5.67 -8.97 -8.58
CA LEU A 142 4.86 -9.40 -9.71
C LEU A 142 3.46 -8.78 -9.62
N HIS A 143 3.13 -7.91 -10.57
CA HIS A 143 1.79 -7.32 -10.65
C HIS A 143 1.10 -7.80 -11.91
N LEU A 144 -0.14 -8.29 -11.77
CA LEU A 144 -0.97 -8.79 -12.86
C LEU A 144 -2.29 -8.00 -12.96
N ASP A 145 -2.29 -6.73 -12.58
CA ASP A 145 -3.53 -5.99 -12.35
C ASP A 145 -4.42 -5.92 -13.61
N ASN A 146 -5.72 -5.99 -13.39
CA ASN A 146 -6.77 -6.02 -14.41
C ASN A 146 -6.61 -7.16 -15.44
N SER A 147 -5.85 -8.21 -15.11
CA SER A 147 -5.67 -9.36 -15.98
C SER A 147 -6.75 -10.42 -15.76
N THR A 148 -7.19 -11.05 -16.84
CA THR A 148 -8.23 -12.07 -16.82
C THR A 148 -7.61 -13.47 -16.77
N PHE A 149 -8.00 -14.27 -15.79
CA PHE A 149 -7.59 -15.68 -15.65
C PHE A 149 -8.61 -16.59 -16.33
N VAL A 150 -8.18 -17.34 -17.34
CA VAL A 150 -9.06 -18.20 -18.16
C VAL A 150 -8.79 -19.68 -17.88
N GLY A 151 -9.85 -20.46 -17.70
CA GLY A 151 -9.75 -21.91 -17.49
C GLY A 151 -8.99 -22.27 -16.20
N ASP A 152 -7.99 -23.14 -16.31
CA ASP A 152 -7.15 -23.61 -15.21
C ASP A 152 -6.01 -22.64 -14.83
N ALA A 153 -6.00 -21.42 -15.39
CA ALA A 153 -4.98 -20.40 -15.15
C ALA A 153 -4.71 -20.14 -13.66
N HIS A 154 -5.75 -19.97 -12.85
CA HIS A 154 -5.63 -19.73 -11.41
C HIS A 154 -5.00 -20.90 -10.63
N ILE A 155 -5.19 -22.15 -11.09
CA ILE A 155 -4.57 -23.34 -10.51
C ILE A 155 -3.08 -23.35 -10.85
N ALA A 156 -2.74 -23.17 -12.13
CA ALA A 156 -1.36 -23.03 -12.58
C ALA A 156 -0.63 -21.88 -11.87
N PHE A 157 -1.34 -20.79 -11.56
CA PHE A 157 -0.81 -19.66 -10.82
C PHE A 157 -0.48 -20.04 -9.38
N GLY A 158 -1.40 -20.72 -8.70
CA GLY A 158 -1.18 -21.27 -7.36
C GLY A 158 0.03 -22.20 -7.31
N ASP A 159 0.13 -23.16 -8.24
CA ASP A 159 1.27 -24.07 -8.33
C ASP A 159 2.60 -23.31 -8.55
N GLY A 160 2.58 -22.29 -9.41
CA GLY A 160 3.73 -21.44 -9.67
C GLY A 160 4.19 -20.63 -8.46
N LEU A 161 3.26 -20.09 -7.67
CA LEU A 161 3.58 -19.34 -6.45
C LEU A 161 4.33 -20.18 -5.41
N ARG A 162 4.07 -21.49 -5.33
CA ARG A 162 4.76 -22.38 -4.39
C ARG A 162 6.26 -22.49 -4.65
N VAL A 163 6.71 -22.24 -5.88
CA VAL A 163 8.13 -22.29 -6.27
C VAL A 163 8.76 -20.90 -6.42
N ALA A 164 7.98 -19.83 -6.29
CA ALA A 164 8.44 -18.46 -6.48
C ALA A 164 9.03 -17.87 -5.18
N GLU A 165 10.02 -18.55 -4.59
CA GLU A 165 10.54 -18.25 -3.25
C GLU A 165 11.13 -16.84 -3.09
N SER A 166 11.51 -16.15 -4.16
CA SER A 166 12.02 -14.78 -4.12
C SER A 166 10.94 -13.70 -4.05
N MET A 167 9.67 -14.05 -4.26
CA MET A 167 8.57 -13.09 -4.39
C MET A 167 8.22 -12.43 -3.06
N GLN A 168 8.25 -11.10 -3.04
CA GLN A 168 7.98 -10.25 -1.87
C GLN A 168 6.68 -9.47 -2.02
N SER A 169 6.32 -9.06 -3.24
CA SER A 169 5.09 -8.33 -3.52
C SER A 169 4.32 -8.99 -4.65
N LEU A 170 3.03 -9.26 -4.39
CA LEU A 170 2.10 -9.80 -5.37
C LEU A 170 0.87 -8.91 -5.46
N SER A 171 0.58 -8.43 -6.66
CA SER A 171 -0.66 -7.70 -6.95
C SER A 171 -1.49 -8.41 -8.00
N LEU A 172 -2.74 -8.67 -7.64
CA LEU A 172 -3.79 -9.27 -8.47
C LEU A 172 -5.01 -8.34 -8.52
N LYS A 173 -4.80 -7.03 -8.48
CA LYS A 173 -5.88 -6.05 -8.39
C LYS A 173 -6.79 -6.16 -9.61
N GLY A 174 -8.11 -6.17 -9.42
CA GLY A 174 -9.09 -6.08 -10.51
C GLY A 174 -9.09 -7.27 -11.47
N CYS A 175 -8.54 -8.43 -11.07
CA CYS A 175 -8.46 -9.63 -11.92
C CYS A 175 -9.80 -10.38 -12.07
N GLY A 176 -10.86 -9.92 -11.41
CA GLY A 176 -12.18 -10.56 -11.45
C GLY A 176 -12.20 -11.97 -10.85
N LEU A 177 -11.27 -12.27 -9.93
CA LEU A 177 -11.16 -13.58 -9.31
C LEU A 177 -12.37 -13.85 -8.41
N ARG A 178 -13.00 -15.01 -8.59
CA ARG A 178 -14.10 -15.50 -7.72
C ARG A 178 -13.54 -16.08 -6.42
N ASP A 179 -14.40 -16.23 -5.40
CA ASP A 179 -13.99 -16.68 -4.07
C ASP A 179 -13.21 -18.01 -4.08
N GLU A 180 -13.64 -18.99 -4.88
CA GLU A 180 -12.94 -20.27 -5.09
C GLU A 180 -11.52 -20.07 -5.67
N GLN A 181 -11.36 -19.14 -6.62
CA GLN A 181 -10.06 -18.86 -7.22
C GLN A 181 -9.14 -18.13 -6.23
N CYS A 182 -9.69 -17.20 -5.46
CA CYS A 182 -8.98 -16.56 -4.35
C CYS A 182 -8.56 -17.59 -3.30
N GLU A 183 -9.41 -18.57 -2.97
CA GLU A 183 -9.08 -19.66 -2.06
C GLU A 183 -7.89 -20.48 -2.55
N VAL A 184 -7.91 -20.91 -3.82
CA VAL A 184 -6.82 -21.69 -4.44
C VAL A 184 -5.49 -20.92 -4.39
N ILE A 185 -5.51 -19.63 -4.73
CA ILE A 185 -4.32 -18.79 -4.73
C ILE A 185 -3.82 -18.58 -3.30
N ASN A 186 -4.70 -18.21 -2.35
CA ASN A 186 -4.33 -18.00 -0.95
C ASN A 186 -3.80 -19.28 -0.29
N ASN A 187 -4.39 -20.44 -0.55
CA ASN A 187 -3.88 -21.73 -0.07
C ASN A 187 -2.48 -22.08 -0.63
N SER A 188 -2.08 -21.44 -1.72
CA SER A 188 -0.75 -21.60 -2.31
C SER A 188 0.29 -20.65 -1.74
N LEU A 189 -0.16 -19.56 -1.10
CA LEU A 189 0.68 -18.58 -0.40
C LEU A 189 0.91 -18.92 1.08
N VAL A 190 0.23 -19.94 1.63
CA VAL A 190 0.47 -20.41 3.00
C VAL A 190 1.95 -20.81 3.13
N ASP A 191 2.60 -20.33 4.20
CA ASP A 191 4.03 -20.50 4.45
C ASP A 191 4.99 -19.83 3.45
N HIS A 192 4.53 -18.97 2.55
CA HIS A 192 5.40 -18.22 1.64
C HIS A 192 6.25 -17.17 2.39
N LYS A 193 7.46 -17.55 2.82
CA LYS A 193 8.25 -16.81 3.83
C LYS A 193 8.78 -15.44 3.38
N SER A 194 8.94 -15.24 2.09
CA SER A 194 9.40 -13.98 1.49
C SER A 194 8.29 -12.98 1.25
N LEU A 195 7.01 -13.37 1.29
CA LEU A 195 5.89 -12.49 0.97
C LEU A 195 5.73 -11.41 2.05
N LEU A 196 5.76 -10.14 1.61
CA LEU A 196 5.62 -8.95 2.44
C LEU A 196 4.39 -8.12 2.07
N GLU A 197 3.94 -8.19 0.81
CA GLU A 197 2.82 -7.40 0.31
C GLU A 197 1.89 -8.26 -0.55
N LEU A 198 0.59 -8.09 -0.35
CA LEU A 198 -0.44 -8.81 -1.07
C LEU A 198 -1.61 -7.88 -1.39
N ASN A 199 -1.95 -7.77 -2.67
CA ASN A 199 -3.07 -6.97 -3.14
C ASN A 199 -4.07 -7.83 -3.92
N PHE A 200 -5.29 -7.91 -3.38
CA PHE A 200 -6.46 -8.56 -3.96
C PHE A 200 -7.61 -7.56 -4.21
N GLU A 201 -7.35 -6.25 -4.20
CA GLU A 201 -8.36 -5.21 -4.44
C GLU A 201 -9.19 -5.50 -5.70
N GLY A 202 -10.50 -5.28 -5.68
CA GLY A 202 -11.31 -5.43 -6.90
C GLY A 202 -11.60 -6.88 -7.34
N ASN A 203 -11.44 -7.86 -6.44
CA ASN A 203 -11.81 -9.27 -6.66
C ASN A 203 -12.99 -9.69 -5.78
N SER A 204 -13.41 -10.96 -5.81
CA SER A 204 -14.49 -11.50 -4.98
C SER A 204 -13.95 -12.45 -3.90
N CYS A 205 -12.97 -12.02 -3.10
CA CYS A 205 -12.46 -12.78 -1.95
C CYS A 205 -13.30 -12.50 -0.69
N ILE A 206 -14.29 -13.35 -0.41
CA ILE A 206 -15.39 -13.01 0.52
C ILE A 206 -15.59 -14.03 1.65
N ASN A 207 -15.38 -15.33 1.44
CA ASN A 207 -15.62 -16.36 2.46
C ASN A 207 -14.46 -17.36 2.53
N GLU A 208 -14.43 -18.36 1.65
CA GLU A 208 -13.37 -19.36 1.68
C GLU A 208 -12.03 -18.74 1.28
N GLY A 209 -12.06 -17.77 0.36
CA GLY A 209 -10.91 -16.93 0.06
C GLY A 209 -10.37 -16.21 1.30
N MET A 210 -11.24 -15.66 2.16
CA MET A 210 -10.87 -14.98 3.41
C MET A 210 -10.37 -15.94 4.49
N ASN A 211 -10.97 -17.14 4.58
CA ASN A 211 -10.50 -18.19 5.46
C ASN A 211 -9.08 -18.62 5.07
N ALA A 212 -8.82 -18.80 3.78
CA ALA A 212 -7.49 -19.10 3.28
C ALA A 212 -6.51 -17.94 3.54
N LEU A 213 -6.92 -16.69 3.28
CA LEU A 213 -6.11 -15.50 3.57
C LEU A 213 -5.73 -15.42 5.05
N SER A 214 -6.64 -15.74 5.96
CA SER A 214 -6.33 -15.76 7.40
C SER A 214 -5.21 -16.73 7.76
N ARG A 215 -5.05 -17.84 7.02
CA ARG A 215 -3.92 -18.77 7.18
C ARG A 215 -2.62 -18.18 6.63
N VAL A 216 -2.68 -17.46 5.50
CA VAL A 216 -1.53 -16.72 4.96
C VAL A 216 -1.03 -15.69 5.97
N MET A 217 -1.93 -14.89 6.55
CA MET A 217 -1.58 -13.87 7.55
C MET A 217 -0.87 -14.45 8.78
N LYS A 218 -1.22 -15.68 9.19
CA LYS A 218 -0.63 -16.37 10.35
C LYS A 218 0.73 -17.01 10.06
N THR A 219 1.05 -17.30 8.81
CA THR A 219 2.21 -18.15 8.43
C THR A 219 3.29 -17.43 7.62
N THR A 220 3.01 -16.21 7.19
CA THR A 220 3.90 -15.37 6.36
C THR A 220 4.37 -14.13 7.12
N ASN A 221 5.29 -13.37 6.52
CA ASN A 221 5.77 -12.09 7.04
C ASN A 221 5.02 -10.90 6.43
N LEU A 222 3.74 -11.09 6.08
CA LEU A 222 2.94 -10.10 5.39
C LEU A 222 2.83 -8.81 6.23
N LEU A 223 3.26 -7.69 5.64
CA LEU A 223 3.25 -6.36 6.25
C LEU A 223 2.13 -5.48 5.69
N VAL A 224 1.78 -5.69 4.42
CA VAL A 224 0.82 -4.86 3.68
C VAL A 224 -0.23 -5.77 3.04
N LEU A 225 -1.49 -5.51 3.35
CA LEU A 225 -2.61 -6.25 2.81
C LEU A 225 -3.67 -5.30 2.27
N ASP A 226 -3.92 -5.41 0.96
CA ASP A 226 -4.99 -4.69 0.29
C ASP A 226 -6.10 -5.62 -0.16
N MET A 227 -7.27 -5.43 0.44
CA MET A 227 -8.51 -6.16 0.19
C MET A 227 -9.65 -5.19 -0.14
N GLY A 228 -9.35 -3.99 -0.67
CA GLY A 228 -10.37 -2.99 -0.99
C GLY A 228 -11.32 -3.42 -2.11
N ALA A 229 -12.46 -2.74 -2.21
CA ALA A 229 -13.38 -2.79 -3.33
C ALA A 229 -13.73 -4.22 -3.81
N GLN A 230 -13.96 -5.16 -2.89
CA GLN A 230 -14.32 -6.51 -3.29
C GLN A 230 -15.68 -6.50 -4.01
N GLN A 231 -15.85 -7.45 -4.92
CA GLN A 231 -17.06 -7.64 -5.71
C GLN A 231 -17.97 -8.63 -5.00
N PHE A 232 -19.25 -8.29 -4.91
CA PHE A 232 -20.27 -9.07 -4.22
C PHE A 232 -21.51 -9.21 -5.10
N SER A 233 -22.25 -10.31 -4.92
CA SER A 233 -23.68 -10.31 -5.26
C SER A 233 -24.50 -9.63 -4.16
N ASP A 234 -25.75 -9.22 -4.47
CA ASP A 234 -26.60 -8.43 -3.60
C ASP A 234 -26.90 -9.04 -2.21
N SER A 235 -26.65 -10.33 -2.01
CA SER A 235 -26.88 -11.03 -0.74
C SER A 235 -25.62 -11.34 0.07
N GLN A 236 -24.43 -11.07 -0.48
CA GLN A 236 -23.15 -11.48 0.13
C GLN A 236 -22.47 -10.35 0.91
N THR A 237 -21.68 -10.73 1.91
CA THR A 237 -20.80 -9.86 2.70
C THR A 237 -19.46 -10.56 2.94
N ILE A 238 -18.39 -9.79 3.20
CA ILE A 238 -17.10 -10.38 3.60
C ILE A 238 -17.24 -11.03 4.97
N GLN A 239 -16.78 -12.28 5.07
CA GLN A 239 -16.61 -12.98 6.33
C GLN A 239 -15.25 -12.66 6.94
N LEU A 240 -15.24 -11.95 8.07
CA LEU A 240 -14.03 -11.44 8.73
C LEU A 240 -13.70 -12.14 10.04
N LYS A 241 -14.47 -13.14 10.46
CA LYS A 241 -14.23 -13.84 11.73
C LYS A 241 -12.83 -14.46 11.82
N ALA A 242 -12.46 -15.29 10.85
CA ALA A 242 -11.13 -15.91 10.82
C ALA A 242 -10.01 -14.88 10.60
N PHE A 243 -10.29 -13.83 9.82
CA PHE A 243 -9.39 -12.70 9.62
C PHE A 243 -9.08 -11.96 10.92
N ALA A 244 -10.11 -11.65 11.72
CA ALA A 244 -9.97 -10.99 13.00
C ALA A 244 -9.12 -11.79 13.99
N ASP A 245 -9.32 -13.12 14.03
CA ASP A 245 -8.51 -14.02 14.87
C ASP A 245 -7.05 -14.13 14.37
N ALA A 246 -6.78 -13.82 13.10
CA ALA A 246 -5.42 -13.80 12.57
C ALA A 246 -4.64 -12.53 12.95
N LEU A 247 -5.32 -11.41 13.20
CA LEU A 247 -4.69 -10.12 13.52
C LEU A 247 -3.88 -10.12 14.82
N GLU A 248 -4.16 -11.04 15.73
CA GLU A 248 -3.44 -11.20 17.00
C GLU A 248 -1.96 -11.57 16.77
N VAL A 249 -1.68 -12.42 15.78
CA VAL A 249 -0.33 -12.96 15.52
C VAL A 249 0.30 -12.43 14.23
N ALA A 250 -0.50 -11.87 13.31
CA ALA A 250 -0.01 -11.42 12.02
C ALA A 250 0.88 -10.16 12.16
N PRO A 251 2.03 -10.08 11.48
CA PRO A 251 2.93 -8.92 11.56
C PRO A 251 2.48 -7.73 10.68
N ILE A 252 1.20 -7.68 10.30
CA ILE A 252 0.67 -6.72 9.33
C ILE A 252 0.68 -5.31 9.92
N ARG A 253 1.18 -4.34 9.15
CA ARG A 253 1.24 -2.92 9.53
C ARG A 253 0.18 -2.09 8.82
N TYR A 254 -0.18 -2.47 7.60
CA TYR A 254 -1.19 -1.78 6.78
C TYR A 254 -2.29 -2.74 6.35
N VAL A 255 -3.53 -2.42 6.72
CA VAL A 255 -4.73 -3.14 6.30
C VAL A 255 -5.66 -2.18 5.56
N GLN A 256 -5.92 -2.48 4.29
CA GLN A 256 -6.90 -1.79 3.47
C GLN A 256 -8.11 -2.69 3.22
N LEU A 257 -9.28 -2.24 3.69
CA LEU A 257 -10.57 -2.90 3.57
C LEU A 257 -11.65 -1.94 3.05
N SER A 258 -11.25 -0.81 2.44
CA SER A 258 -12.19 0.20 1.97
C SER A 258 -13.16 -0.30 0.90
N ASP A 259 -14.33 0.34 0.82
CA ASP A 259 -15.35 0.08 -0.21
C ASP A 259 -15.80 -1.39 -0.25
N ASN A 260 -15.91 -2.00 0.94
CA ASN A 260 -16.37 -3.37 1.09
C ASN A 260 -17.75 -3.42 1.77
N ARG A 261 -18.55 -4.41 1.35
CA ARG A 261 -19.80 -4.71 2.05
C ARG A 261 -19.55 -5.63 3.23
N ILE A 262 -19.50 -5.03 4.42
CA ILE A 262 -19.28 -5.71 5.70
C ILE A 262 -20.52 -5.48 6.57
N ASP A 263 -21.16 -6.56 7.03
CA ASP A 263 -22.27 -6.44 7.97
C ASP A 263 -21.81 -6.08 9.39
N GLU A 264 -22.75 -5.69 10.26
CA GLU A 264 -22.45 -5.31 11.65
C GLU A 264 -21.68 -6.38 12.42
N THR A 265 -21.99 -7.66 12.19
CA THR A 265 -21.38 -8.77 12.94
C THR A 265 -19.91 -8.89 12.56
N ASN A 266 -19.63 -8.94 11.27
CA ASN A 266 -18.27 -9.03 10.73
C ASN A 266 -17.45 -7.77 11.04
N MET A 267 -18.06 -6.58 11.02
CA MET A 267 -17.38 -5.34 11.40
C MET A 267 -17.02 -5.31 12.89
N SER A 268 -17.92 -5.78 13.76
CA SER A 268 -17.66 -5.88 15.20
C SER A 268 -16.55 -6.90 15.50
N GLU A 269 -16.52 -8.03 14.80
CA GLU A 269 -15.43 -9.02 14.90
C GLU A 269 -14.09 -8.44 14.43
N LEU A 270 -14.06 -7.74 13.30
CA LEU A 270 -12.86 -7.04 12.82
C LEU A 270 -12.30 -6.11 13.91
N PHE A 271 -13.15 -5.25 14.47
CA PHE A 271 -12.70 -4.31 15.50
C PHE A 271 -12.30 -5.00 16.81
N ARG A 272 -12.92 -6.12 17.17
CA ARG A 272 -12.44 -6.97 18.28
C ARG A 272 -11.01 -7.46 18.01
N GLY A 273 -10.73 -8.00 16.83
CA GLY A 273 -9.39 -8.44 16.43
C GLY A 273 -8.38 -7.29 16.35
N VAL A 274 -8.82 -6.09 15.94
CA VAL A 274 -8.00 -4.87 15.99
C VAL A 274 -7.59 -4.52 17.44
N GLY A 275 -8.40 -4.86 18.44
CA GLY A 275 -8.03 -4.66 19.85
C GLY A 275 -6.92 -5.58 20.34
N THR A 276 -6.72 -6.74 19.69
CA THR A 276 -5.71 -7.73 20.08
C THR A 276 -4.40 -7.59 19.30
N THR A 277 -4.39 -6.83 18.21
CA THR A 277 -3.19 -6.64 17.39
C THR A 277 -2.13 -5.79 18.09
N SER A 278 -0.87 -6.10 17.81
CA SER A 278 0.31 -5.36 18.27
C SER A 278 1.15 -4.77 17.12
N SER A 279 0.72 -4.98 15.87
CA SER A 279 1.49 -4.69 14.65
C SER A 279 0.84 -3.65 13.75
N ILE A 280 -0.49 -3.62 13.65
CA ILE A 280 -1.20 -2.72 12.72
C ILE A 280 -0.93 -1.27 13.10
N GLU A 281 -0.47 -0.48 12.12
CA GLU A 281 -0.25 0.96 12.25
C GLU A 281 -1.34 1.76 11.53
N ILE A 282 -1.84 1.23 10.40
CA ILE A 282 -2.83 1.90 9.56
C ILE A 282 -3.95 0.92 9.26
N LEU A 283 -5.17 1.32 9.63
CA LEU A 283 -6.41 0.62 9.31
C LEU A 283 -7.28 1.52 8.44
N ASN A 284 -7.60 1.06 7.24
CA ASN A 284 -8.54 1.74 6.36
C ASN A 284 -9.79 0.87 6.14
N VAL A 285 -10.94 1.40 6.56
CA VAL A 285 -12.27 0.84 6.35
C VAL A 285 -13.22 1.89 5.75
N SER A 286 -12.66 2.89 5.04
CA SER A 286 -13.44 3.95 4.41
C SER A 286 -14.46 3.37 3.43
N TRP A 287 -15.61 4.03 3.28
CA TRP A 287 -16.71 3.57 2.43
C TRP A 287 -17.32 2.21 2.83
N CYS A 288 -17.00 1.70 4.03
CA CYS A 288 -17.72 0.59 4.64
C CYS A 288 -18.82 1.14 5.55
N SER A 289 -20.03 0.58 5.52
CA SER A 289 -21.08 0.97 6.46
C SER A 289 -20.69 0.51 7.87
N VAL A 290 -20.59 1.44 8.82
CA VAL A 290 -20.21 1.14 10.20
C VAL A 290 -21.34 1.53 11.16
N SER A 291 -21.92 0.54 11.84
CA SER A 291 -22.98 0.79 12.83
C SER A 291 -22.43 1.39 14.13
N THR A 292 -23.30 2.06 14.91
CA THR A 292 -22.97 2.61 16.24
C THR A 292 -22.38 1.55 17.18
N LYS A 293 -22.88 0.30 17.12
CA LYS A 293 -22.38 -0.81 17.92
C LYS A 293 -20.95 -1.18 17.52
N SER A 294 -20.68 -1.26 16.22
CA SER A 294 -19.36 -1.53 15.68
C SER A 294 -18.39 -0.40 16.06
N LEU A 295 -18.81 0.86 16.01
CA LEU A 295 -18.00 1.99 16.49
C LEU A 295 -17.69 1.90 17.98
N GLY A 296 -18.59 1.37 18.81
CA GLY A 296 -18.29 1.07 20.20
C GLY A 296 -17.19 0.01 20.36
N ALA A 297 -17.19 -1.02 19.51
CA ALA A 297 -16.12 -2.01 19.48
C ALA A 297 -14.78 -1.38 19.05
N LEU A 298 -14.77 -0.56 18.00
CA LEU A 298 -13.58 0.18 17.56
C LEU A 298 -13.05 1.11 18.66
N ALA A 299 -13.93 1.88 19.31
CA ALA A 299 -13.55 2.82 20.36
C ALA A 299 -12.85 2.12 21.54
N ASN A 300 -13.32 0.92 21.90
CA ASN A 300 -12.67 0.09 22.92
C ASN A 300 -11.35 -0.50 22.42
N ALA A 301 -11.31 -1.00 21.18
CA ALA A 301 -10.11 -1.57 20.57
C ALA A 301 -8.96 -0.55 20.50
N LEU A 302 -9.25 0.70 20.10
CA LEU A 302 -8.26 1.79 20.05
C LEU A 302 -7.72 2.21 21.42
N GLY A 303 -8.46 1.93 22.50
CA GLY A 303 -7.96 2.12 23.86
C GLY A 303 -7.06 0.98 24.36
N GLN A 304 -7.14 -0.19 23.73
CA GLN A 304 -6.36 -1.38 24.10
C GLN A 304 -5.06 -1.49 23.31
N THR A 305 -5.12 -1.20 22.00
CA THR A 305 -3.94 -1.24 21.14
C THR A 305 -3.04 -0.02 21.33
N SER A 306 -1.76 -0.20 21.03
CA SER A 306 -0.76 0.89 21.01
C SER A 306 -0.01 1.01 19.71
N SER A 307 -0.28 0.12 18.74
CA SER A 307 0.39 0.11 17.43
C SER A 307 -0.31 1.04 16.44
N ILE A 308 -1.64 1.15 16.50
CA ILE A 308 -2.42 1.93 15.52
C ILE A 308 -2.11 3.42 15.64
N ARG A 309 -1.77 4.01 14.50
CA ARG A 309 -1.48 5.43 14.33
C ARG A 309 -2.53 6.13 13.49
N SER A 310 -3.11 5.46 12.50
CA SER A 310 -4.08 6.06 11.59
C SER A 310 -5.29 5.14 11.40
N VAL A 311 -6.48 5.71 11.55
CA VAL A 311 -7.75 5.04 11.25
C VAL A 311 -8.52 5.87 10.24
N ASN A 312 -8.92 5.25 9.13
CA ASN A 312 -9.72 5.88 8.11
C ASN A 312 -11.15 5.31 8.10
N LEU A 313 -12.12 6.15 8.44
CA LEU A 313 -13.57 5.91 8.45
C LEU A 313 -14.31 6.88 7.50
N PHE A 314 -13.61 7.38 6.48
CA PHE A 314 -14.17 8.31 5.50
C PHE A 314 -15.38 7.67 4.81
N GLY A 315 -16.52 8.37 4.76
CA GLY A 315 -17.71 7.90 4.04
C GLY A 315 -18.41 6.68 4.64
N CYS A 316 -18.25 6.41 5.94
CA CYS A 316 -18.83 5.25 6.61
C CYS A 316 -20.29 5.41 7.09
N GLY A 317 -20.95 6.55 6.81
CA GLY A 317 -22.33 6.79 7.21
C GLY A 317 -22.56 6.98 8.71
N ILE A 318 -21.53 7.42 9.44
CA ILE A 318 -21.52 7.57 10.90
C ILE A 318 -22.47 8.69 11.31
N ASP A 319 -23.35 8.41 12.28
CA ASP A 319 -24.30 9.35 12.86
C ASP A 319 -23.81 9.94 14.20
N ASP A 320 -24.59 10.86 14.77
CA ASP A 320 -24.25 11.48 16.06
C ASP A 320 -24.10 10.45 17.19
N ASN A 321 -24.91 9.39 17.22
CA ASN A 321 -24.79 8.35 18.23
C ASN A 321 -23.46 7.60 18.11
N GLY A 322 -23.03 7.31 16.88
CA GLY A 322 -21.72 6.72 16.59
C GLY A 322 -20.56 7.59 17.06
N VAL A 323 -20.61 8.88 16.76
CA VAL A 323 -19.59 9.85 17.22
C VAL A 323 -19.57 9.95 18.75
N LYS A 324 -20.73 10.02 19.41
CA LYS A 324 -20.84 10.04 20.88
C LYS A 324 -20.29 8.78 21.52
N GLN A 325 -20.50 7.63 20.89
CA GLN A 325 -19.95 6.37 21.38
C GLN A 325 -18.43 6.34 21.31
N MET A 326 -17.84 6.87 20.24
CA MET A 326 -16.40 7.06 20.11
C MET A 326 -15.83 8.03 21.14
N ALA A 327 -16.52 9.14 21.40
CA ALA A 327 -16.10 10.18 22.34
C ALA A 327 -15.79 9.63 23.73
N LYS A 328 -16.58 8.65 24.21
CA LYS A 328 -16.42 8.02 25.53
C LYS A 328 -15.02 7.45 25.78
N SER A 329 -14.34 6.98 24.75
CA SER A 329 -13.02 6.34 24.85
C SER A 329 -11.88 7.17 24.26
N LEU A 330 -12.16 8.35 23.69
CA LEU A 330 -11.17 9.20 23.01
C LEU A 330 -9.95 9.50 23.88
N HIS A 331 -10.15 9.72 25.18
CA HIS A 331 -9.08 10.02 26.14
C HIS A 331 -8.02 8.90 26.24
N ALA A 332 -8.38 7.65 25.94
CA ALA A 332 -7.48 6.49 26.03
C ALA A 332 -6.72 6.21 24.72
N TRP A 333 -7.14 6.79 23.61
CA TRP A 333 -6.57 6.48 22.30
C TRP A 333 -5.16 7.04 22.13
N LYS A 334 -4.28 6.21 21.53
CA LYS A 334 -2.90 6.58 21.17
C LYS A 334 -2.70 6.83 19.68
N ILE A 335 -3.78 6.87 18.92
CA ILE A 335 -3.75 7.15 17.48
C ILE A 335 -3.34 8.61 17.22
N LYS A 336 -2.69 8.84 16.08
CA LYS A 336 -2.26 10.16 15.59
C LYS A 336 -3.24 10.78 14.61
N LYS A 337 -3.92 9.96 13.81
CA LYS A 337 -4.81 10.40 12.74
C LYS A 337 -6.13 9.66 12.74
N LEU A 338 -7.22 10.41 12.63
CA LEU A 338 -8.57 9.89 12.47
C LEU A 338 -9.26 10.59 11.32
N ASP A 339 -9.69 9.84 10.30
CA ASP A 339 -10.48 10.38 9.21
C ASP A 339 -11.97 10.02 9.39
N LEU A 340 -12.80 11.04 9.59
CA LEU A 340 -14.26 10.97 9.65
C LEU A 340 -14.89 11.84 8.56
N GLY A 341 -14.20 12.14 7.46
CA GLY A 341 -14.75 12.92 6.35
C GLY A 341 -15.74 12.13 5.49
N GLY A 342 -16.17 12.70 4.37
CA GLY A 342 -16.94 12.02 3.31
C GLY A 342 -18.44 12.00 3.55
N ARG A 343 -19.15 10.95 3.10
CA ARG A 343 -20.59 10.83 3.33
C ARG A 343 -20.87 10.34 4.75
N GLN A 344 -21.19 11.27 5.64
CA GLN A 344 -21.47 11.02 7.04
C GLN A 344 -22.83 11.62 7.43
N SER A 345 -23.41 11.11 8.51
CA SER A 345 -24.74 11.49 9.00
C SER A 345 -24.69 12.26 10.33
N TYR A 346 -23.50 12.53 10.88
CA TYR A 346 -23.32 13.33 12.08
C TYR A 346 -23.55 14.81 11.83
N THR A 347 -23.92 15.53 12.87
CA THR A 347 -24.11 16.98 12.91
C THR A 347 -22.93 17.67 13.62
N GLU A 348 -22.95 18.99 13.66
CA GLU A 348 -21.97 19.76 14.45
C GLU A 348 -22.08 19.46 15.96
N GLU A 349 -23.26 19.09 16.45
CA GLU A 349 -23.45 18.76 17.87
C GLU A 349 -22.71 17.47 18.26
N GLY A 350 -22.87 16.40 17.47
CA GLY A 350 -22.17 15.14 17.71
C GLY A 350 -20.65 15.31 17.67
N ILE A 351 -20.14 16.05 16.68
CA ILE A 351 -18.72 16.38 16.60
C ILE A 351 -18.26 17.23 17.78
N SER A 352 -19.04 18.22 18.22
CA SER A 352 -18.71 19.03 19.39
C SER A 352 -18.51 18.17 20.64
N GLU A 353 -19.34 17.13 20.80
CA GLU A 353 -19.20 16.16 21.90
C GLU A 353 -17.91 15.33 21.79
N LEU A 354 -17.57 14.81 20.60
CA LEU A 354 -16.28 14.14 20.37
C LEU A 354 -15.11 15.05 20.70
N MET A 355 -15.14 16.28 20.19
CA MET A 355 -14.03 17.21 20.36
C MET A 355 -13.92 17.74 21.79
N SER A 356 -15.01 17.78 22.56
CA SER A 356 -14.97 18.12 23.99
C SER A 356 -14.04 17.18 24.77
N GLN A 357 -13.96 15.91 24.36
CA GLN A 357 -13.10 14.89 24.97
C GLN A 357 -11.64 15.01 24.53
N LEU A 358 -11.35 15.79 23.48
CA LEU A 358 -9.99 16.00 23.00
C LEU A 358 -9.14 16.67 24.09
N GLN A 359 -9.72 17.46 25.00
CA GLN A 359 -9.01 18.10 26.10
C GLN A 359 -8.21 17.14 26.99
N ASP A 360 -8.57 15.86 27.04
CA ASP A 360 -7.86 14.84 27.82
C ASP A 360 -6.93 13.95 26.97
N ASN A 361 -7.06 13.99 25.65
CA ASN A 361 -6.22 13.24 24.73
C ASN A 361 -4.91 14.00 24.38
N MET A 362 -3.78 13.30 24.43
CA MET A 362 -2.45 13.87 24.15
C MET A 362 -1.79 13.37 22.86
N TYR A 363 -2.43 12.46 22.12
CA TYR A 363 -1.81 11.71 21.03
C TYR A 363 -2.37 12.06 19.65
N LEU A 364 -3.63 12.46 19.58
CA LEU A 364 -4.32 12.74 18.32
C LEU A 364 -3.83 14.07 17.74
N GLU A 365 -3.19 14.01 16.57
CA GLU A 365 -2.55 15.14 15.89
C GLU A 365 -3.41 15.66 14.73
N GLU A 366 -4.20 14.79 14.10
CA GLU A 366 -5.02 15.12 12.94
C GLU A 366 -6.40 14.45 13.01
N ILE A 367 -7.45 15.25 12.82
CA ILE A 367 -8.81 14.76 12.59
C ILE A 367 -9.34 15.40 11.32
N LEU A 368 -9.78 14.57 10.37
CA LEU A 368 -10.42 15.01 9.14
C LEU A 368 -11.94 14.90 9.31
N LEU A 369 -12.66 15.99 9.09
CA LEU A 369 -14.10 16.14 9.30
C LEU A 369 -14.74 16.83 8.10
N ASN A 370 -16.06 16.67 7.93
CA ASN A 370 -16.83 17.45 6.96
C ASN A 370 -17.12 18.88 7.40
N THR A 371 -17.13 19.11 8.71
CA THR A 371 -17.46 20.39 9.33
C THR A 371 -16.20 21.15 9.73
N THR A 372 -16.32 22.46 9.90
CA THR A 372 -15.20 23.28 10.36
C THR A 372 -14.92 23.01 11.83
N THR A 373 -13.65 22.71 12.15
CA THR A 373 -13.21 22.60 13.54
C THR A 373 -13.15 23.97 14.21
N CYS A 374 -13.67 24.10 15.43
CA CYS A 374 -13.54 25.33 16.19
C CYS A 374 -12.07 25.57 16.61
N ILE A 375 -11.72 26.84 16.87
CA ILE A 375 -10.35 27.26 17.17
C ILE A 375 -9.77 26.52 18.38
N THR A 376 -10.58 26.30 19.41
CA THR A 376 -10.19 25.56 20.62
C THR A 376 -9.73 24.13 20.32
N ASN A 377 -10.46 23.46 19.45
CA ASN A 377 -10.19 22.09 19.05
C ASN A 377 -8.94 22.00 18.19
N ARG A 378 -8.78 22.95 17.26
CA ARG A 378 -7.57 23.08 16.45
C ARG A 378 -6.33 23.31 17.32
N PHE A 379 -6.46 24.12 18.36
CA PHE A 379 -5.39 24.37 19.30
C PHE A 379 -4.91 23.08 20.00
N PHE A 380 -5.80 22.22 20.47
CA PHE A 380 -5.38 20.95 21.11
C PHE A 380 -4.69 19.98 20.14
N LEU A 381 -5.13 19.92 18.87
CA LEU A 381 -4.45 19.14 17.83
C LEU A 381 -3.04 19.70 17.54
N ASP A 382 -2.90 21.02 17.42
CA ASP A 382 -1.61 21.66 17.19
C ASP A 382 -0.65 21.49 18.40
N VAL A 383 -1.19 21.52 19.62
CA VAL A 383 -0.44 21.19 20.86
C VAL A 383 0.03 19.75 20.83
N ASN A 384 -0.82 18.80 20.43
CA ASN A 384 -0.43 17.39 20.34
C ASN A 384 0.67 17.19 19.27
N ARG A 385 0.58 17.89 18.13
CA ARG A 385 1.59 17.84 17.05
C ARG A 385 2.92 18.49 17.41
N GLY A 386 2.91 19.69 17.99
CA GLY A 386 4.13 20.47 18.27
C GLY A 386 4.65 20.36 19.70
N GLY A 387 3.92 19.68 20.58
CA GLY A 387 4.26 19.44 21.97
C GLY A 387 4.57 20.73 22.75
N ARG A 388 5.54 20.65 23.67
CA ARG A 388 5.98 21.79 24.49
C ARG A 388 6.50 22.96 23.64
N LYS A 389 7.12 22.68 22.49
CA LYS A 389 7.66 23.74 21.60
C LYS A 389 6.53 24.60 21.03
N PHE A 390 5.37 24.04 20.71
CA PHE A 390 4.23 24.81 20.23
C PHE A 390 3.71 25.81 21.26
N VAL A 391 3.64 25.39 22.54
CA VAL A 391 3.20 26.24 23.66
C VAL A 391 4.20 27.38 23.93
N LEU A 392 5.50 27.15 23.71
CA LEU A 392 6.56 28.12 24.02
C LEU A 392 6.83 29.13 22.89
N TYR A 393 6.55 28.78 21.63
CA TYR A 393 6.83 29.64 20.46
C TYR A 393 5.66 30.55 20.05
N LYS A 394 4.50 30.47 20.72
CA LYS A 394 3.34 31.34 20.46
C LYS A 394 2.81 31.95 21.76
N ASP A 395 2.83 33.28 21.85
CA ASP A 395 2.14 34.09 22.88
C ASP A 395 0.59 34.01 22.79
N GLN A 396 0.00 32.83 22.57
CA GLN A 396 -1.43 32.70 22.26
C GLN A 396 -2.08 31.39 22.72
N ALA A 397 -1.67 30.77 23.83
CA ALA A 397 -2.61 29.87 24.50
C ALA A 397 -3.79 30.74 24.99
N PRO A 398 -5.02 30.60 24.45
CA PRO A 398 -6.15 31.41 24.88
C PRO A 398 -6.30 31.28 26.39
N VAL A 399 -6.57 32.40 27.09
CA VAL A 399 -6.55 32.45 28.57
C VAL A 399 -7.40 31.34 29.19
N GLY A 400 -8.54 31.02 28.58
CA GLY A 400 -9.45 29.97 29.02
C GLY A 400 -8.94 28.52 28.86
N LEU A 401 -7.87 28.27 28.10
CA LEU A 401 -7.33 26.93 27.87
C LEU A 401 -6.15 26.56 28.79
N TRP A 402 -5.60 27.52 29.55
CA TRP A 402 -4.51 27.27 30.49
C TRP A 402 -4.84 26.23 31.58
N PRO A 403 -6.04 26.21 32.20
CA PRO A 403 -6.39 25.16 33.15
C PRO A 403 -6.25 23.75 32.56
N ASN A 404 -6.70 23.56 31.32
CA ASN A 404 -6.62 22.28 30.61
C ASN A 404 -5.18 21.91 30.24
N LEU A 405 -4.37 22.88 29.79
CA LEU A 405 -2.95 22.67 29.51
C LEU A 405 -2.16 22.28 30.76
N LEU A 406 -2.41 22.94 31.88
CA LEU A 406 -1.76 22.64 33.16
C LEU A 406 -2.19 21.25 33.67
N HIS A 407 -3.48 20.92 33.56
CA HIS A 407 -3.98 19.59 33.88
C HIS A 407 -3.31 18.51 33.04
N ARG A 408 -3.13 18.75 31.73
CA ARG A 408 -2.35 17.86 30.85
C ARG A 408 -0.89 17.74 31.29
N ALA A 409 -0.25 18.85 31.61
CA ALA A 409 1.16 18.84 32.03
C ALA A 409 1.39 17.99 33.29
N GLN A 410 0.43 17.98 34.23
CA GLN A 410 0.47 17.14 35.44
C GLN A 410 0.34 15.64 35.15
N LYS A 411 -0.36 15.26 34.08
CA LYS A 411 -0.51 13.87 33.64
C LYS A 411 0.74 13.32 32.94
N VAL A 412 1.64 14.19 32.48
CA VAL A 412 2.93 13.77 31.89
C VAL A 412 3.87 13.41 33.05
N PRO A 413 4.37 12.17 33.14
CA PRO A 413 5.32 11.80 34.17
C PRO A 413 6.52 12.74 34.14
N LEU A 414 6.82 13.39 35.28
CA LEU A 414 8.07 14.10 35.42
C LEU A 414 9.22 13.11 35.16
N PRO A 415 10.24 13.46 34.36
CA PRO A 415 11.45 12.65 34.30
C PRO A 415 11.91 12.40 35.73
N ARG A 416 12.15 11.16 36.13
CA ARG A 416 12.63 10.83 37.48
C ARG A 416 13.88 11.68 37.75
N THR A 417 13.72 12.72 38.56
CA THR A 417 14.79 13.63 38.91
C THR A 417 15.57 13.08 40.10
N SER A 418 16.54 12.24 39.76
CA SER A 418 17.86 12.15 40.40
C SER A 418 18.74 11.63 39.27
N ASP A 419 19.32 12.45 38.38
CA ASP A 419 20.54 13.23 38.65
C ASP A 419 20.92 14.17 37.48
N LEU A 420 19.99 14.61 36.62
CA LEU A 420 20.38 15.19 35.31
C LEU A 420 19.99 16.65 35.03
N TRP A 421 19.40 17.38 35.99
CA TRP A 421 18.96 18.76 35.74
C TRP A 421 20.01 19.85 36.01
N LEU A 422 21.19 19.52 36.52
CA LEU A 422 22.26 20.51 36.77
C LEU A 422 23.52 20.35 35.91
N SER A 423 23.65 19.29 35.10
CA SER A 423 24.87 19.02 34.32
C SER A 423 24.78 19.30 32.82
N ASN A 424 23.57 19.42 32.24
CA ASN A 424 23.42 19.51 30.78
C ASN A 424 23.32 20.92 30.18
N LEU A 425 23.66 21.97 30.93
CA LEU A 425 23.84 23.32 30.37
C LEU A 425 25.25 23.56 29.78
N THR A 426 26.13 22.55 29.79
CA THR A 426 27.51 22.68 29.26
C THR A 426 27.98 21.56 28.33
N ALA A 427 27.12 20.60 27.99
CA ALA A 427 27.50 19.44 27.17
C ALA A 427 26.75 19.36 25.83
N GLU A 428 26.59 20.50 25.15
CA GLU A 428 26.21 20.55 23.73
C GLU A 428 27.46 20.65 22.85
N THR A 429 28.41 19.74 23.01
CA THR A 429 29.40 19.44 21.96
C THR A 429 29.87 18.00 22.13
N GLU A 430 29.79 17.23 21.05
CA GLU A 430 30.40 15.91 20.86
C GLU A 430 29.64 14.68 21.41
N LYS A 431 28.92 13.99 20.51
CA LYS A 431 29.45 12.74 19.92
C LYS A 431 28.57 12.18 18.80
N LYS A 432 29.21 12.03 17.64
CA LYS A 432 28.79 11.24 16.49
C LYS A 432 28.96 9.74 16.77
N THR A 433 28.00 8.97 16.23
CA THR A 433 28.10 7.59 15.68
C THR A 433 28.65 6.47 16.55
N THR A 434 27.86 5.40 16.70
CA THR A 434 28.07 4.13 15.95
C THR A 434 26.84 3.23 16.09
N SER A 435 26.13 3.00 14.99
CA SER A 435 25.13 1.92 14.84
C SER A 435 25.30 1.36 13.43
N LYS A 436 26.02 0.24 13.30
CA LYS A 436 26.35 -0.35 11.99
C LYS A 436 25.84 -1.78 11.78
N GLU A 437 24.98 -2.29 12.66
CA GLU A 437 24.47 -3.68 12.54
C GLU A 437 22.93 -3.82 12.62
N LEU A 438 22.17 -2.73 12.83
CA LEU A 438 20.70 -2.73 12.72
C LEU A 438 20.18 -2.22 11.35
N GLU A 439 21.05 -1.66 10.50
CA GLU A 439 20.65 -0.99 9.25
C GLU A 439 20.26 -1.94 8.11
N SER A 440 20.49 -3.26 8.19
CA SER A 440 20.20 -4.13 7.03
C SER A 440 18.73 -4.56 6.94
N ASP A 441 18.04 -4.70 8.07
CA ASP A 441 16.64 -5.18 8.12
C ASP A 441 15.64 -4.00 8.20
N GLU A 442 15.98 -2.94 8.94
CA GLU A 442 15.20 -1.70 8.93
C GLU A 442 15.28 -0.96 7.58
N SER A 443 16.40 -1.01 6.87
CA SER A 443 16.52 -0.35 5.55
C SER A 443 15.68 -1.04 4.48
N ARG A 444 15.50 -2.37 4.56
CA ARG A 444 14.57 -3.12 3.69
C ARG A 444 13.10 -2.80 4.05
N ARG A 445 12.76 -2.77 5.34
CA ARG A 445 11.41 -2.41 5.84
C ARG A 445 11.05 -0.95 5.58
N ALA A 446 12.03 -0.04 5.60
CA ALA A 446 11.86 1.36 5.25
C ALA A 446 11.72 1.57 3.73
N SER A 447 12.39 0.76 2.90
CA SER A 447 12.26 0.81 1.45
C SER A 447 10.84 0.50 0.97
N VAL A 448 10.17 -0.46 1.61
CA VAL A 448 8.75 -0.82 1.35
C VAL A 448 7.82 0.34 1.71
N LEU A 449 7.94 0.87 2.94
CA LEU A 449 7.14 2.03 3.36
C LEU A 449 7.36 3.26 2.46
N PHE A 450 8.59 3.44 1.97
CA PHE A 450 8.96 4.50 1.05
C PHE A 450 8.37 4.31 -0.37
N HIS A 451 8.23 3.07 -0.85
CA HIS A 451 7.57 2.78 -2.12
C HIS A 451 6.05 3.06 -2.03
N LEU A 452 5.42 2.70 -0.92
CA LEU A 452 3.99 2.95 -0.68
C LEU A 452 3.64 4.44 -0.51
N LEU A 453 4.55 5.23 0.06
CA LEU A 453 4.45 6.70 0.09
C LEU A 453 4.65 7.34 -1.30
N ARG A 454 5.53 6.78 -2.13
CA ARG A 454 5.83 7.30 -3.48
C ARG A 454 4.66 7.09 -4.44
N ASP A 455 3.98 5.95 -4.34
CA ASP A 455 2.92 5.57 -5.28
C ASP A 455 1.51 6.01 -4.78
N GLY A 456 1.44 6.79 -3.70
CA GLY A 456 0.22 7.46 -3.24
C GLY A 456 -0.81 6.55 -2.54
N LEU A 457 -0.45 5.30 -2.26
CA LEU A 457 -1.32 4.29 -1.63
C LEU A 457 -1.41 4.45 -0.10
N ILE A 458 -0.43 5.11 0.51
CA ILE A 458 -0.47 5.55 1.91
C ILE A 458 -0.51 7.08 1.91
N PRO A 459 -1.55 7.73 2.49
CA PRO A 459 -1.51 9.17 2.74
C PRO A 459 -0.29 9.47 3.60
N SER A 460 0.51 10.49 3.24
CA SER A 460 1.65 10.92 4.05
C SER A 460 1.23 11.05 5.52
N ILE A 461 1.85 10.24 6.39
CA ILE A 461 1.61 10.24 7.84
C ILE A 461 1.99 11.58 8.42
#